data_AF-A0A1G4PAD1-F1
#
_entry.id   AF-A0A1G4PAD1-F1
#
_cell.length_a   1.000
_cell.length_b   1.000
_cell.length_c   1.000
_cell.angle_alpha   90.00
_cell.angle_beta   90.00
_cell.angle_gamma   90.00
#
_symmetry.space_group_name_H-M   'P 1'
#
loop_
_entity.id
_entity.type
_entity.pdbx_description
1 polymer ?
#
loop_
_entity_poly.entity_id
_entity_poly.type
_entity_poly.pdbx_seq_one_letter_code
_entity_poly.pdbx_strand_id
1 'polypeptide(L)'
;MRYDTEIACTSYLTLHEQKRRIKSFLIEYFGAAHFFLVETGFSITAVQEETAFFEWINAGKPDRTTKELFHFKWMEQQKRSGHFLLKCSFYNRLEDNGRQKQFEKIVLQMKAHMEHPASTLRITQKEKIIDVRQFHHRADGKIGYGLYPYAEDEKGHWRENLGVGLWIYREDFHLLYEGIKEVYPRKEKDFENFDDTGMNFIRKSEWKVILNHWSKLAISNPSSAEFIDYVSRWVIATLEQVDEIAIEGNL
;
A
#
# COMPACT_ATOMS: atom_id res chain seq x y z
N MET A 1 -20.23 21.73 16.80
CA MET A 1 -20.28 20.46 17.54
C MET A 1 -19.31 19.46 16.91
N ARG A 2 -18.54 18.72 17.73
CA ARG A 2 -17.65 17.66 17.25
C ARG A 2 -18.26 16.31 17.62
N TYR A 3 -18.37 15.42 16.66
CA TYR A 3 -18.78 14.04 16.87
C TYR A 3 -17.61 13.12 16.52
N ASP A 4 -17.31 12.19 17.41
CA ASP A 4 -16.21 11.22 17.26
C ASP A 4 -16.77 9.80 17.29
N THR A 5 -16.26 8.95 16.43
CA THR A 5 -16.48 7.50 16.46
C THR A 5 -15.20 6.77 16.04
N GLU A 6 -15.10 5.49 16.35
CA GLU A 6 -13.89 4.70 16.14
C GLU A 6 -14.21 3.43 15.37
N ILE A 7 -13.36 3.10 14.40
CA ILE A 7 -13.39 1.81 13.72
C ILE A 7 -12.17 1.02 14.17
N ALA A 8 -12.41 -0.16 14.73
CA ALA A 8 -11.36 -1.16 14.88
C ALA A 8 -10.99 -1.70 13.51
N CYS A 9 -9.79 -1.39 13.03
CA CYS A 9 -9.32 -1.94 11.77
C CYS A 9 -9.10 -3.44 11.91
N THR A 10 -9.40 -4.18 10.85
CA THR A 10 -9.26 -5.63 10.80
C THR A 10 -7.80 -6.06 11.00
N SER A 11 -7.56 -6.99 11.91
CA SER A 11 -6.22 -7.41 12.36
C SER A 11 -5.40 -8.14 11.30
N TYR A 12 -6.02 -8.58 10.22
CA TYR A 12 -5.39 -9.31 9.13
C TYR A 12 -4.87 -8.41 8.00
N LEU A 13 -4.91 -7.09 8.19
CA LEU A 13 -4.34 -6.11 7.26
C LEU A 13 -3.17 -5.41 7.93
N THR A 14 -2.07 -5.24 7.21
CA THR A 14 -1.00 -4.31 7.59
C THR A 14 -1.53 -2.88 7.66
N LEU A 15 -0.85 -2.00 8.40
CA LEU A 15 -1.22 -0.57 8.46
C LEU A 15 -1.30 0.07 7.07
N HIS A 16 -0.38 -0.30 6.19
CA HIS A 16 -0.31 0.21 4.83
C HIS A 16 -1.55 -0.16 4.02
N GLU A 17 -1.98 -1.42 4.10
CA GLU A 17 -3.21 -1.90 3.46
C GLU A 17 -4.45 -1.23 4.05
N GLN A 18 -4.48 -1.04 5.37
CA GLN A 18 -5.59 -0.32 6.02
C GLN A 18 -5.69 1.12 5.51
N LYS A 19 -4.56 1.84 5.48
CA LYS A 19 -4.49 3.21 4.94
C LYS A 19 -4.97 3.27 3.50
N ARG A 20 -4.54 2.33 2.67
CA ARG A 20 -4.91 2.24 1.25
C ARG A 20 -6.39 1.96 1.03
N ARG A 21 -6.96 0.98 1.73
CA ARG A 21 -8.39 0.67 1.60
C ARG A 21 -9.27 1.84 1.99
N ILE A 22 -8.97 2.46 3.13
CA ILE A 22 -9.68 3.66 3.56
C ILE A 22 -9.49 4.78 2.54
N LYS A 23 -8.28 5.02 2.05
CA LYS A 23 -8.02 6.04 1.02
C LYS A 23 -8.83 5.78 -0.26
N SER A 24 -8.85 4.54 -0.76
CA SER A 24 -9.61 4.16 -1.94
C SER A 24 -11.11 4.38 -1.73
N PHE A 25 -11.67 3.88 -0.61
CA PHE A 25 -13.06 4.15 -0.22
C PHE A 25 -13.37 5.64 -0.16
N LEU A 26 -12.50 6.44 0.47
CA LEU A 26 -12.71 7.88 0.60
C LEU A 26 -12.65 8.58 -0.75
N ILE A 27 -11.73 8.21 -1.66
CA ILE A 27 -11.67 8.76 -3.01
C ILE A 27 -12.96 8.45 -3.77
N GLU A 28 -13.44 7.21 -3.71
CA GLU A 28 -14.69 6.81 -4.38
C GLU A 28 -15.90 7.55 -3.80
N TYR A 29 -16.00 7.59 -2.47
CA TYR A 29 -17.14 8.20 -1.78
C TYR A 29 -17.17 9.73 -1.91
N PHE A 30 -16.04 10.39 -1.62
CA PHE A 30 -15.94 11.85 -1.57
C PHE A 30 -15.62 12.48 -2.92
N GLY A 31 -14.91 11.78 -3.81
CA GLY A 31 -14.67 12.24 -5.18
C GLY A 31 -15.97 12.38 -5.97
N ALA A 32 -16.93 11.47 -5.76
CA ALA A 32 -18.28 11.59 -6.33
C ALA A 32 -19.11 12.73 -5.69
N ALA A 33 -18.74 13.19 -4.50
CA ALA A 33 -19.48 14.19 -3.72
C ALA A 33 -18.84 15.60 -3.76
N HIS A 34 -17.85 15.84 -4.61
CA HIS A 34 -17.12 17.11 -4.74
C HIS A 34 -16.38 17.59 -3.48
N PHE A 35 -15.76 16.67 -2.75
CA PHE A 35 -14.85 17.00 -1.65
C PHE A 35 -13.39 16.88 -2.08
N PHE A 36 -12.55 17.75 -1.54
CA PHE A 36 -11.09 17.67 -1.65
C PHE A 36 -10.53 16.83 -0.50
N LEU A 37 -9.59 15.92 -0.81
CA LEU A 37 -8.94 15.05 0.16
C LEU A 37 -7.48 15.46 0.39
N VAL A 38 -7.10 15.72 1.65
CA VAL A 38 -5.71 15.96 2.06
C VAL A 38 -5.23 14.79 2.91
N GLU A 39 -4.08 14.22 2.57
CA GLU A 39 -3.38 13.23 3.39
C GLU A 39 -2.20 13.88 4.12
N THR A 40 -2.13 13.69 5.44
CA THR A 40 -1.03 14.17 6.29
C THR A 40 -0.54 13.07 7.23
N GLY A 41 0.42 12.26 6.79
CA GLY A 41 1.07 11.22 7.59
C GLY A 41 0.13 10.10 8.07
N PHE A 42 -0.60 10.32 9.16
CA PHE A 42 -1.55 9.39 9.78
C PHE A 42 -2.98 9.94 9.81
N SER A 43 -3.31 10.89 8.94
CA SER A 43 -4.67 11.37 8.79
C SER A 43 -5.04 11.66 7.34
N ILE A 44 -6.31 11.45 7.01
CA ILE A 44 -6.96 11.95 5.80
C ILE A 44 -8.07 12.90 6.22
N THR A 45 -8.12 14.06 5.57
CA THR A 45 -9.12 15.10 5.81
C THR A 45 -9.91 15.32 4.53
N ALA A 46 -11.24 15.27 4.60
CA ALA A 46 -12.13 15.63 3.50
C ALA A 46 -12.76 16.99 3.77
N VAL A 47 -12.61 17.91 2.81
CA VAL A 47 -13.07 19.30 2.90
C VAL A 47 -13.89 19.63 1.66
N GLN A 48 -15.07 20.23 1.84
CA GLN A 48 -15.95 20.56 0.71
C GLN A 48 -15.50 21.81 -0.06
N GLU A 49 -14.83 22.75 0.61
CA GLU A 49 -14.42 24.03 0.02
C GLU A 49 -12.91 24.10 -0.23
N GLU A 50 -12.56 24.50 -1.45
CA GLU A 50 -11.19 24.64 -1.93
C GLU A 50 -10.36 25.63 -1.09
N THR A 51 -10.94 26.73 -0.65
CA THR A 51 -10.22 27.73 0.17
C THR A 51 -9.78 27.17 1.52
N ALA A 52 -10.59 26.32 2.16
CA ALA A 52 -10.17 25.69 3.42
C ALA A 52 -9.25 24.50 3.21
N PHE A 53 -9.34 23.84 2.06
CA PHE A 53 -8.33 22.86 1.65
C PHE A 53 -6.94 23.52 1.59
N PHE A 54 -6.82 24.69 0.96
CA PHE A 54 -5.56 25.44 0.91
C PHE A 54 -5.09 25.98 2.27
N GLU A 55 -5.99 26.47 3.13
CA GLU A 55 -5.63 26.86 4.51
C GLU A 55 -5.08 25.68 5.31
N TRP A 56 -5.68 24.49 5.16
CA TRP A 56 -5.22 23.29 5.83
C TRP A 56 -3.81 22.88 5.39
N ILE A 57 -3.54 22.91 4.09
CA ILE A 57 -2.22 22.60 3.53
C ILE A 57 -1.16 23.58 4.05
N ASN A 58 -1.48 24.87 4.12
CA ASN A 58 -0.51 25.91 4.44
C ASN A 58 -0.28 26.10 5.96
N ALA A 59 -1.33 25.99 6.79
CA ALA A 59 -1.25 26.28 8.23
C ALA A 59 -1.24 25.01 9.11
N GLY A 60 -1.49 23.83 8.54
CA GLY A 60 -1.55 22.54 9.26
C GLY A 60 -2.74 22.42 10.23
N LYS A 61 -3.56 23.46 10.36
CA LYS A 61 -4.81 23.50 11.12
C LYS A 61 -5.77 24.44 10.39
N PRO A 62 -7.03 24.04 10.17
CA PRO A 62 -8.02 24.94 9.58
C PRO A 62 -8.44 25.96 10.63
N ASP A 63 -8.99 27.08 10.16
CA ASP A 63 -9.91 27.83 10.99
C ASP A 63 -11.18 26.97 11.22
N ARG A 64 -11.34 26.48 12.46
CA ARG A 64 -12.43 25.59 12.86
C ARG A 64 -13.80 26.28 12.87
N THR A 65 -13.86 27.58 12.63
CA THR A 65 -15.07 28.38 12.84
C THR A 65 -16.03 28.39 11.64
N THR A 66 -15.64 27.91 10.46
CA THR A 66 -16.39 28.19 9.22
C THR A 66 -16.98 27.01 8.47
N LYS A 67 -16.51 25.74 8.60
CA LYS A 67 -16.80 24.71 7.57
C LYS A 67 -17.04 23.28 8.06
N GLU A 68 -17.83 22.52 7.29
CA GLU A 68 -18.04 21.08 7.47
C GLU A 68 -16.76 20.30 7.11
N LEU A 69 -16.36 19.38 7.99
CA LEU A 69 -15.10 18.66 7.83
C LEU A 69 -15.18 17.23 8.37
N PHE A 70 -14.68 16.29 7.57
CA PHE A 70 -14.46 14.91 7.98
C PHE A 70 -12.96 14.69 8.17
N HIS A 71 -12.60 14.08 9.29
CA HIS A 71 -11.21 13.84 9.63
C HIS A 71 -11.03 12.39 10.12
N PHE A 72 -10.21 11.65 9.41
CA PHE A 72 -9.94 10.23 9.64
C PHE A 72 -8.50 10.09 10.09
N LYS A 73 -8.25 9.64 11.33
CA LYS A 73 -6.91 9.56 11.90
C LYS A 73 -6.62 8.17 12.43
N TRP A 74 -5.53 7.56 11.97
CA TRP A 74 -5.03 6.31 12.53
C TRP A 74 -4.40 6.56 13.89
N MET A 75 -4.84 5.80 14.89
CA MET A 75 -4.30 5.78 16.24
C MET A 75 -3.77 4.38 16.52
N GLU A 76 -2.51 4.29 16.95
CA GLU A 76 -1.90 3.02 17.35
C GLU A 76 -2.47 2.62 18.71
N GLN A 77 -3.13 1.46 18.80
CA GLN A 77 -3.78 1.02 20.03
C GLN A 77 -2.78 0.33 20.98
N GLN A 78 -1.89 -0.49 20.43
CA GLN A 78 -0.75 -1.09 21.14
C GLN A 78 0.41 -1.38 20.17
N LYS A 79 1.60 -0.82 20.44
CA LYS A 79 2.84 -0.92 19.64
C LYS A 79 3.27 -2.32 19.16
N ARG A 80 2.79 -3.39 19.82
CA ARG A 80 3.20 -4.77 19.55
C ARG A 80 2.19 -5.61 18.78
N SER A 81 0.96 -5.11 18.61
CA SER A 81 -0.15 -5.94 18.13
C SER A 81 -0.52 -5.70 16.66
N GLY A 82 -0.07 -4.60 16.05
CA GLY A 82 -0.48 -4.21 14.69
C GLY A 82 -1.95 -3.79 14.59
N HIS A 83 -2.68 -3.70 15.71
CA HIS A 83 -4.04 -3.20 15.77
C HIS A 83 -4.03 -1.67 15.77
N PHE A 84 -4.64 -1.09 14.74
CA PHE A 84 -4.88 0.34 14.62
C PHE A 84 -6.37 0.63 14.78
N LEU A 85 -6.66 1.74 15.45
CA LEU A 85 -7.98 2.34 15.44
C LEU A 85 -8.00 3.46 14.41
N LEU A 86 -9.04 3.51 13.59
CA LEU A 86 -9.33 4.71 12.83
C LEU A 86 -10.31 5.58 13.63
N LYS A 87 -9.80 6.69 14.17
CA LYS A 87 -10.64 7.72 14.76
C LYS A 87 -11.27 8.55 13.63
N CYS A 88 -12.59 8.48 13.55
CA CYS A 88 -13.39 9.22 12.58
C CYS A 88 -14.04 10.40 13.31
N SER A 89 -13.73 11.62 12.88
CA SER A 89 -14.27 12.85 13.44
C SER A 89 -15.09 13.58 12.40
N PHE A 90 -16.27 14.05 12.80
CA PHE A 90 -17.10 14.98 12.04
C PHE A 90 -17.28 16.27 12.81
N TYR A 91 -17.04 17.39 12.13
CA TYR A 91 -17.25 18.73 12.67
C TYR A 91 -18.49 19.32 12.00
N ASN A 92 -19.58 19.38 12.76
CA ASN A 92 -20.84 19.97 12.32
C ASN A 92 -21.04 21.34 12.96
N ARG A 93 -21.39 22.36 12.18
CA ARG A 93 -21.81 23.66 12.73
C ARG A 93 -23.31 23.69 13.05
N LEU A 94 -24.13 23.01 12.27
CA LEU A 94 -25.58 23.01 12.41
C LEU A 94 -25.99 21.89 13.39
N GLU A 95 -26.92 22.16 14.30
CA GLU A 95 -27.55 21.12 15.15
C GLU A 95 -28.54 20.26 14.34
N ASP A 96 -28.14 19.87 13.12
CA ASP A 96 -28.91 19.01 12.25
C ASP A 96 -28.49 17.55 12.45
N ASN A 97 -29.38 16.79 13.09
CA ASN A 97 -29.24 15.34 13.29
C ASN A 97 -29.16 14.56 11.96
N GLY A 98 -29.65 15.12 10.85
CA GLY A 98 -29.54 14.51 9.52
C GLY A 98 -28.10 14.33 9.07
N ARG A 99 -27.23 15.30 9.37
CA ARG A 99 -25.80 15.25 9.01
C ARG A 99 -25.01 14.26 9.86
N GLN A 100 -25.34 14.15 11.15
CA GLN A 100 -24.77 13.11 12.00
C GLN A 100 -25.13 11.71 11.46
N LYS A 101 -26.38 11.48 11.08
CA LYS A 101 -26.80 10.20 10.47
C LYS A 101 -26.08 9.91 9.16
N GLN A 102 -25.82 10.93 8.34
CA GLN A 102 -25.01 10.78 7.13
C GLN A 102 -23.57 10.37 7.46
N PHE A 103 -22.96 10.99 8.47
CA PHE A 103 -21.62 10.61 8.95
C PHE A 103 -21.58 9.17 9.49
N GLU A 104 -22.55 8.77 10.30
CA GLU A 104 -22.67 7.41 10.82
C GLU A 104 -22.82 6.38 9.68
N LYS A 105 -23.56 6.73 8.62
CA LYS A 105 -23.67 5.91 7.40
C LYS A 105 -22.33 5.75 6.68
N ILE A 106 -21.55 6.83 6.54
CA ILE A 106 -20.20 6.79 5.95
C ILE A 106 -19.30 5.84 6.73
N VAL A 107 -19.30 5.97 8.06
CA VAL A 107 -18.49 5.14 8.96
C VAL A 107 -18.89 3.67 8.84
N LEU A 108 -20.19 3.36 8.76
CA LEU A 108 -20.68 2.00 8.61
C LEU A 108 -20.30 1.39 7.25
N GLN A 109 -20.39 2.17 6.16
CA GLN A 109 -19.95 1.74 4.83
C GLN A 109 -18.43 1.51 4.78
N MET A 110 -17.65 2.38 5.42
CA MET A 110 -16.20 2.22 5.54
C MET A 110 -15.83 0.98 6.33
N LYS A 111 -16.54 0.68 7.44
CA LYS A 111 -16.34 -0.55 8.21
C LYS A 111 -16.61 -1.79 7.34
N ALA A 112 -17.73 -1.81 6.62
CA ALA A 112 -18.05 -2.90 5.70
C ALA A 112 -16.99 -3.04 4.59
N HIS A 113 -16.51 -1.92 4.03
CA HIS A 113 -15.45 -1.93 3.02
C HIS A 113 -14.13 -2.50 3.56
N MET A 114 -13.81 -2.26 4.83
CA MET A 114 -12.63 -2.81 5.49
C MET A 114 -12.72 -4.33 5.73
N GLU A 115 -13.91 -4.83 6.04
CA GLU A 115 -14.19 -6.25 6.30
C GLU A 115 -14.13 -7.14 5.03
N HIS A 116 -14.29 -6.57 3.85
CA HIS A 116 -14.24 -7.34 2.60
C HIS A 116 -12.85 -7.23 1.94
N PRO A 117 -12.23 -8.32 1.46
CA PRO A 117 -11.05 -8.23 0.62
C PRO A 117 -11.42 -7.64 -0.75
N ALA A 118 -11.32 -6.32 -0.87
CA ALA A 118 -11.83 -5.59 -2.05
C ALA A 118 -10.97 -5.76 -3.31
N SER A 119 -9.73 -6.22 -3.18
CA SER A 119 -8.76 -6.21 -4.26
C SER A 119 -8.52 -7.61 -4.83
N THR A 120 -9.19 -7.92 -5.95
CA THR A 120 -8.90 -9.11 -6.76
C THR A 120 -7.53 -8.97 -7.40
N LEU A 121 -6.71 -10.02 -7.29
CA LEU A 121 -5.44 -10.12 -8.01
C LEU A 121 -5.69 -10.02 -9.53
N ARG A 122 -4.96 -9.13 -10.20
CA ARG A 122 -4.97 -9.00 -11.66
C ARG A 122 -3.59 -9.32 -12.19
N ILE A 123 -3.56 -10.24 -13.15
CA ILE A 123 -2.35 -10.71 -13.82
C ILE A 123 -2.55 -10.49 -15.31
N THR A 124 -1.63 -9.76 -15.95
CA THR A 124 -1.64 -9.57 -17.39
C THR A 124 -0.23 -9.69 -17.93
N GLN A 125 -0.03 -10.48 -18.99
CA GLN A 125 1.26 -10.59 -19.64
C GLN A 125 1.31 -9.74 -20.91
N LYS A 126 2.39 -8.97 -21.05
CA LYS A 126 2.75 -8.28 -22.29
C LYS A 126 4.21 -8.61 -22.62
N GLU A 127 4.43 -9.21 -23.78
CA GLU A 127 5.77 -9.62 -24.24
C GLU A 127 6.49 -10.48 -23.17
N LYS A 128 7.67 -10.02 -22.71
CA LYS A 128 8.50 -10.70 -21.71
C LYS A 128 8.26 -10.21 -20.28
N ILE A 129 7.13 -9.54 -20.02
CA ILE A 129 6.78 -9.02 -18.69
C ILE A 129 5.36 -9.43 -18.29
N ILE A 130 5.21 -9.93 -17.07
CA ILE A 130 3.92 -10.16 -16.41
C ILE A 130 3.68 -9.03 -15.42
N ASP A 131 2.66 -8.23 -15.65
CA ASP A 131 2.13 -7.25 -14.71
C ASP A 131 1.25 -7.96 -13.68
N VAL A 132 1.62 -7.82 -12.40
CA VAL A 132 0.92 -8.39 -11.24
C VAL A 132 0.52 -7.24 -10.33
N ARG A 133 -0.79 -7.07 -10.12
CA ARG A 133 -1.32 -6.01 -9.26
C ARG A 133 -2.50 -6.47 -8.44
N GLN A 134 -2.58 -5.98 -7.21
CA GLN A 134 -3.72 -6.19 -6.33
C GLN A 134 -4.35 -4.86 -5.92
N PHE A 135 -3.54 -3.93 -5.44
CA PHE A 135 -3.96 -2.64 -4.90
C PHE A 135 -3.74 -1.46 -5.84
N HIS A 136 -2.95 -1.61 -6.91
CA HIS A 136 -2.74 -0.53 -7.87
C HIS A 136 -4.01 -0.12 -8.62
N HIS A 137 -4.30 1.17 -8.60
CA HIS A 137 -5.34 1.81 -9.38
C HIS A 137 -4.74 2.69 -10.49
N ARG A 138 -5.53 2.94 -11.54
CA ARG A 138 -5.11 3.76 -12.70
C ARG A 138 -4.59 5.16 -12.32
N ALA A 139 -5.08 5.72 -11.21
CA ALA A 139 -4.70 7.04 -10.73
C ALA A 139 -3.35 7.07 -9.99
N ASP A 140 -2.82 5.92 -9.58
CA ASP A 140 -1.59 5.82 -8.77
C ASP A 140 -0.30 6.03 -9.60
N GLY A 141 -0.42 6.15 -10.93
CA GLY A 141 0.71 6.36 -11.83
C GLY A 141 1.32 5.06 -12.35
N LYS A 142 2.56 5.13 -12.85
CA LYS A 142 3.28 3.99 -13.48
C LYS A 142 4.57 3.62 -12.76
N ILE A 143 4.67 3.97 -11.49
CA ILE A 143 5.85 3.73 -10.67
C ILE A 143 5.78 2.34 -10.07
N GLY A 144 6.88 1.61 -10.08
CA GLY A 144 6.96 0.25 -9.60
C GLY A 144 8.35 -0.35 -9.75
N TYR A 145 8.37 -1.67 -9.70
CA TYR A 145 9.57 -2.47 -9.64
C TYR A 145 9.46 -3.63 -10.62
N GLY A 146 10.50 -3.79 -11.44
CA GLY A 146 10.70 -4.96 -12.27
C GLY A 146 11.50 -6.02 -11.54
N LEU A 147 11.05 -7.27 -11.54
CA LEU A 147 11.83 -8.42 -11.09
C LEU A 147 12.22 -9.23 -12.33
N TYR A 148 13.52 -9.41 -12.54
CA TYR A 148 14.04 -10.01 -13.75
C TYR A 148 14.99 -11.17 -13.44
N PRO A 149 14.86 -12.32 -14.13
CA PRO A 149 15.86 -13.39 -14.05
C PRO A 149 17.24 -12.85 -14.47
N TYR A 150 18.26 -13.02 -13.62
CA TYR A 150 19.59 -12.48 -13.87
C TYR A 150 20.65 -13.57 -13.95
N ALA A 151 21.45 -13.53 -15.01
CA ALA A 151 22.66 -14.32 -15.17
C ALA A 151 23.55 -13.64 -16.21
N GLU A 152 24.87 -13.68 -16.00
CA GLU A 152 25.83 -13.13 -16.94
C GLU A 152 26.29 -14.18 -17.98
N ASP A 153 26.72 -13.72 -19.15
CA ASP A 153 27.47 -14.50 -20.14
C ASP A 153 28.98 -14.49 -19.83
N GLU A 154 29.78 -15.17 -20.65
CA GLU A 154 31.24 -15.24 -20.48
C GLU A 154 31.95 -13.88 -20.57
N LYS A 155 31.27 -12.84 -21.08
CA LYS A 155 31.77 -11.48 -21.24
C LYS A 155 31.25 -10.52 -20.15
N GLY A 156 30.47 -11.03 -19.19
CA GLY A 156 29.86 -10.22 -18.14
C GLY A 156 28.62 -9.44 -18.58
N HIS A 157 28.01 -9.77 -19.72
CA HIS A 157 26.74 -9.17 -20.14
C HIS A 157 25.55 -9.95 -19.59
N TRP A 158 24.43 -9.28 -19.37
CA TRP A 158 23.18 -9.96 -19.06
C TRP A 158 22.81 -10.92 -20.19
N ARG A 159 22.71 -12.20 -19.87
CA ARG A 159 22.30 -13.25 -20.80
C ARG A 159 20.85 -13.03 -21.26
N GLU A 160 20.64 -13.18 -22.56
CA GLU A 160 19.30 -13.09 -23.14
C GLU A 160 18.45 -14.35 -22.84
N ASN A 161 17.12 -14.18 -22.93
CA ASN A 161 16.13 -15.27 -22.91
C ASN A 161 16.11 -16.12 -21.61
N LEU A 162 16.41 -15.50 -20.46
CA LEU A 162 16.34 -16.14 -19.13
C LEU A 162 14.92 -16.32 -18.56
N GLY A 163 13.89 -16.00 -19.35
CA GLY A 163 12.49 -16.11 -18.95
C GLY A 163 11.73 -14.79 -19.03
N VAL A 164 10.59 -14.76 -18.35
CA VAL A 164 9.63 -13.64 -18.33
C VAL A 164 9.76 -12.93 -16.99
N GLY A 165 9.99 -11.62 -16.99
CA GLY A 165 10.07 -10.79 -15.78
C GLY A 165 8.69 -10.52 -15.16
N LEU A 166 8.67 -10.06 -13.91
CA LEU A 166 7.48 -9.49 -13.29
C LEU A 166 7.58 -7.97 -13.25
N TRP A 167 6.45 -7.31 -13.45
CA TRP A 167 6.25 -5.91 -13.10
C TRP A 167 5.27 -5.81 -11.94
N ILE A 168 5.66 -5.09 -10.90
CA ILE A 168 4.85 -4.90 -9.70
C ILE A 168 4.83 -3.42 -9.37
N TYR A 169 3.66 -2.82 -9.34
CA TYR A 169 3.52 -1.41 -8.97
C TYR A 169 4.00 -1.17 -7.55
N ARG A 170 4.52 0.04 -7.29
CA ARG A 170 5.00 0.46 -5.96
C ARG A 170 3.97 0.16 -4.88
N GLU A 171 2.72 0.35 -5.25
CA GLU A 171 1.52 0.08 -4.50
C GLU A 171 1.51 -1.29 -3.82
N ASP A 172 1.85 -2.31 -4.59
CA ASP A 172 1.85 -3.71 -4.24
C ASP A 172 3.21 -4.16 -3.71
N PHE A 173 4.30 -3.57 -4.23
CA PHE A 173 5.67 -3.93 -3.87
C PHE A 173 6.00 -3.70 -2.39
N HIS A 174 5.38 -2.71 -1.74
CA HIS A 174 5.57 -2.48 -0.30
C HIS A 174 5.34 -3.73 0.56
N LEU A 175 4.40 -4.60 0.16
CA LEU A 175 4.16 -5.86 0.86
C LEU A 175 5.30 -6.86 0.67
N LEU A 176 5.84 -6.93 -0.55
CA LEU A 176 6.97 -7.80 -0.90
C LEU A 176 8.26 -7.33 -0.23
N TYR A 177 8.44 -6.01 -0.12
CA TYR A 177 9.60 -5.40 0.51
C TYR A 177 9.77 -5.82 1.97
N GLU A 178 8.68 -6.15 2.68
CA GLU A 178 8.74 -6.66 4.06
C GLU A 178 9.61 -7.93 4.18
N GLY A 179 9.61 -8.80 3.16
CA GLY A 179 10.50 -9.95 3.08
C GLY A 179 11.88 -9.60 2.54
N ILE A 180 11.97 -8.75 1.50
CA ILE A 180 13.23 -8.38 0.84
C ILE A 180 14.18 -7.69 1.83
N LYS A 181 13.68 -6.80 2.68
CA LYS A 181 14.49 -6.06 3.66
C LYS A 181 15.13 -6.93 4.74
N GLU A 182 14.76 -8.20 4.86
CA GLU A 182 15.39 -9.16 5.79
C GLU A 182 16.78 -9.60 5.31
N VAL A 183 17.04 -9.55 4.00
CA VAL A 183 18.30 -9.98 3.39
C VAL A 183 19.03 -8.87 2.65
N TYR A 184 18.31 -7.81 2.26
CA TYR A 184 18.96 -6.65 1.67
C TYR A 184 19.83 -5.95 2.73
N PRO A 185 21.10 -5.57 2.45
CA PRO A 185 22.11 -5.35 3.47
C PRO A 185 21.80 -4.12 4.34
N ARG A 186 21.09 -4.34 5.44
CA ARG A 186 20.87 -3.35 6.51
C ARG A 186 21.82 -3.52 7.70
N LYS A 187 22.94 -4.25 7.57
CA LYS A 187 23.71 -4.65 8.76
C LYS A 187 25.23 -4.57 8.71
N GLU A 188 25.85 -3.94 7.71
CA GLU A 188 27.26 -3.55 7.82
C GLU A 188 27.45 -2.10 7.36
N LYS A 189 28.40 -1.41 8.00
CA LYS A 189 28.59 0.05 7.94
C LYS A 189 28.95 0.60 6.55
N ASP A 190 29.07 -0.24 5.54
CA ASP A 190 29.62 0.11 4.22
C ASP A 190 28.81 -0.48 3.03
N PHE A 191 27.59 -0.98 3.24
CA PHE A 191 26.72 -1.46 2.16
C PHE A 191 25.56 -0.51 1.84
N GLU A 192 25.28 -0.34 0.55
CA GLU A 192 24.19 0.51 0.06
C GLU A 192 22.83 -0.07 0.46
N ASN A 193 21.91 0.83 0.84
CA ASN A 193 20.51 0.50 1.07
C ASN A 193 19.88 -0.07 -0.21
N PHE A 194 18.68 -0.65 -0.09
CA PHE A 194 17.85 -0.95 -1.26
C PHE A 194 17.73 0.30 -2.12
N ASP A 195 18.24 0.23 -3.35
CA ASP A 195 18.25 1.34 -4.28
C ASP A 195 16.92 1.34 -5.03
N ASP A 196 16.02 2.20 -4.58
CA ASP A 196 14.72 2.41 -5.19
C ASP A 196 14.79 2.91 -6.64
N THR A 197 15.95 3.40 -7.09
CA THR A 197 16.18 3.98 -8.42
C THR A 197 17.13 3.15 -9.29
N GLY A 198 17.69 2.06 -8.75
CA GLY A 198 18.73 1.26 -9.38
C GLY A 198 18.42 -0.23 -9.40
N MET A 199 19.44 -1.03 -9.72
CA MET A 199 19.34 -2.48 -9.76
C MET A 199 19.83 -3.12 -8.46
N ASN A 200 19.00 -4.02 -7.93
CA ASN A 200 19.22 -4.72 -6.68
C ASN A 200 19.29 -6.22 -6.98
N PHE A 201 20.48 -6.81 -6.94
CA PHE A 201 20.68 -8.23 -7.24
C PHE A 201 20.53 -9.07 -5.97
N ILE A 202 19.61 -10.04 -6.00
CA ILE A 202 19.35 -10.92 -4.86
C ILE A 202 19.64 -12.36 -5.25
N ARG A 203 20.50 -13.01 -4.47
CA ARG A 203 20.97 -14.38 -4.71
C ARG A 203 19.96 -15.42 -4.27
N LYS A 204 20.01 -16.58 -4.93
CA LYS A 204 19.17 -17.76 -4.63
C LYS A 204 19.20 -18.18 -3.16
N SER A 205 20.35 -18.07 -2.50
CA SER A 205 20.47 -18.36 -1.06
C SER A 205 19.67 -17.40 -0.18
N GLU A 206 19.56 -16.13 -0.59
CA GLU A 206 18.86 -15.07 0.12
C GLU A 206 17.35 -15.14 -0.12
N TRP A 207 16.93 -15.52 -1.33
CA TRP A 207 15.52 -15.75 -1.66
C TRP A 207 14.84 -16.78 -0.76
N LYS A 208 15.58 -17.77 -0.22
CA LYS A 208 15.02 -18.70 0.76
C LYS A 208 14.52 -18.00 2.03
N VAL A 209 15.22 -16.97 2.49
CA VAL A 209 14.82 -16.18 3.67
C VAL A 209 13.59 -15.32 3.33
N ILE A 210 13.60 -14.67 2.17
CA ILE A 210 12.48 -13.85 1.68
C ILE A 210 11.21 -14.70 1.54
N LEU A 211 11.28 -15.84 0.86
CA LEU A 211 10.15 -16.75 0.65
C LEU A 211 9.59 -17.29 1.97
N ASN A 212 10.45 -17.60 2.95
CA ASN A 212 10.00 -18.00 4.28
C ASN A 212 9.27 -16.84 5.00
N HIS A 213 9.76 -15.60 4.89
CA HIS A 213 9.08 -14.44 5.44
C HIS A 213 7.71 -14.23 4.77
N TRP A 214 7.66 -14.25 3.44
CA TRP A 214 6.44 -14.14 2.66
C TRP A 214 5.41 -15.21 2.99
N SER A 215 5.83 -16.45 3.23
CA SER A 215 4.90 -17.52 3.65
C SER A 215 4.18 -17.19 4.97
N LYS A 216 4.90 -16.61 5.94
CA LYS A 216 4.32 -16.17 7.22
C LYS A 216 3.43 -14.95 7.03
N LEU A 217 3.85 -14.03 6.16
CA LEU A 217 3.11 -12.81 5.82
C LEU A 217 1.78 -13.14 5.13
N ALA A 218 1.75 -14.16 4.26
CA ALA A 218 0.52 -14.64 3.62
C ALA A 218 -0.46 -15.25 4.64
N ILE A 219 0.03 -15.94 5.67
CA ILE A 219 -0.79 -16.49 6.75
C ILE A 219 -1.40 -15.36 7.60
N SER A 220 -0.60 -14.35 7.95
CA SER A 220 -1.08 -13.22 8.76
C SER A 220 -1.88 -12.18 7.98
N ASN A 221 -1.78 -12.16 6.64
CA ASN A 221 -2.52 -11.27 5.75
C ASN A 221 -3.27 -12.04 4.65
N PRO A 222 -4.37 -12.74 4.97
CA PRO A 222 -5.11 -13.56 4.01
C PRO A 222 -5.65 -12.76 2.83
N SER A 223 -5.86 -11.45 2.97
CA SER A 223 -6.29 -10.61 1.85
C SER A 223 -5.29 -10.53 0.72
N SER A 224 -4.01 -10.75 1.01
CA SER A 224 -2.90 -10.55 0.08
C SER A 224 -2.12 -11.85 -0.13
N ALA A 225 -2.61 -12.95 0.44
CA ALA A 225 -2.03 -14.27 0.34
C ALA A 225 -1.96 -14.76 -1.12
N GLU A 226 -2.99 -14.50 -1.92
CA GLU A 226 -3.01 -14.88 -3.34
C GLU A 226 -1.92 -14.14 -4.15
N PHE A 227 -1.77 -12.82 -3.91
CA PHE A 227 -0.71 -12.02 -4.53
C PHE A 227 0.68 -12.52 -4.12
N ILE A 228 0.90 -12.73 -2.81
CA ILE A 228 2.19 -13.21 -2.29
C ILE A 228 2.51 -14.61 -2.84
N ASP A 229 1.54 -15.53 -2.87
CA ASP A 229 1.71 -16.89 -3.38
C ASP A 229 2.06 -16.87 -4.87
N TYR A 230 1.39 -16.04 -5.67
CA TYR A 230 1.69 -15.90 -7.09
C TYR A 230 3.14 -15.47 -7.32
N VAL A 231 3.58 -14.39 -6.66
CA VAL A 231 4.95 -13.86 -6.79
C VAL A 231 5.95 -14.89 -6.27
N SER A 232 5.65 -15.56 -5.15
CA SER A 232 6.51 -16.61 -4.57
C SER A 232 6.73 -17.77 -5.55
N ARG A 233 5.68 -18.24 -6.23
CA ARG A 233 5.78 -19.32 -7.22
C ARG A 233 6.61 -18.89 -8.43
N TRP A 234 6.44 -17.65 -8.89
CA TRP A 234 7.26 -17.11 -9.97
C TRP A 234 8.74 -17.06 -9.54
N VAL A 235 9.06 -16.57 -8.34
CA VAL A 235 10.44 -16.56 -7.82
C VAL A 235 11.02 -17.97 -7.78
N ILE A 236 10.28 -18.95 -7.24
CA ILE A 236 10.73 -20.35 -7.15
C ILE A 236 11.05 -20.90 -8.54
N ALA A 237 10.14 -20.74 -9.50
CA ALA A 237 10.31 -21.23 -10.87
C ALA A 237 11.49 -20.53 -11.58
N THR A 238 11.65 -19.23 -11.40
CA THR A 238 12.78 -18.46 -11.96
C THR A 238 14.11 -18.97 -11.42
N LEU A 239 14.20 -19.24 -10.11
CA LEU A 239 15.42 -19.73 -9.47
C LEU A 239 15.79 -21.17 -9.84
N GLU A 240 14.95 -21.90 -10.56
CA GLU A 240 15.35 -23.18 -11.18
C GLU A 240 16.32 -22.95 -12.36
N GLN A 241 16.29 -21.76 -12.96
CA GLN A 241 17.03 -21.43 -14.18
C GLN A 241 18.19 -20.45 -13.96
N VAL A 242 18.08 -19.59 -12.93
CA VAL A 242 19.08 -18.58 -12.60
C VAL A 242 19.43 -18.60 -11.12
N ASP A 243 20.63 -18.10 -10.78
CA ASP A 243 21.09 -18.00 -9.40
C ASP A 243 20.78 -16.64 -8.76
N GLU A 244 20.37 -15.65 -9.56
CA GLU A 244 20.04 -14.30 -9.09
C GLU A 244 18.78 -13.76 -9.76
N ILE A 245 18.07 -12.90 -9.05
CA ILE A 245 16.98 -12.09 -9.60
C ILE A 245 17.35 -10.63 -9.35
N ALA A 246 17.34 -9.83 -10.42
CA ALA A 246 17.54 -8.39 -10.35
C ALA A 246 16.19 -7.71 -10.09
N ILE A 247 16.16 -6.80 -9.12
CA ILE A 247 15.02 -5.92 -8.85
C ILE A 247 15.40 -4.49 -9.26
N GLU A 248 14.70 -3.94 -10.24
CA GLU A 248 14.91 -2.57 -10.74
C GLU A 248 13.72 -1.70 -10.35
N GLY A 249 13.95 -0.58 -9.68
CA GLY A 249 12.92 0.43 -9.44
C GLY A 249 12.94 1.55 -10.48
N ASN A 250 11.78 2.12 -10.80
CA ASN A 250 11.67 3.31 -11.67
C ASN A 250 11.15 4.56 -10.92
N LEU A 251 11.54 4.69 -9.64
CA LEU A 251 11.09 5.74 -8.73
C LEU A 251 11.69 7.13 -8.99
#